data_AF-A0A087U0U7-F1
#
_entry.id   AF-A0A087U0U7-F1
#
_cell.length_a   1.000
_cell.length_b   1.000
_cell.length_c   1.000
_cell.angle_alpha   90.00
_cell.angle_beta   90.00
_cell.angle_gamma   90.00
#
_symmetry.space_group_name_H-M   'P 1'
#
loop_
_entity.id
_entity.type
_entity.pdbx_description
1 polymer ?
#
loop_
_entity_poly.entity_id
_entity_poly.type
_entity_poly.pdbx_seq_one_letter_code
_entity_poly.pdbx_strand_id
1 'polypeptide(L)'
;MKPENKQKNRYPDLLPYDETRVVLQPYKNDPHSDYINASYIESYNRSVRYICTQGPLENTIGDFWRMIWQEDVNVIAMTANIIENGKKKCEKYWPDKVLKVADIIITLQNENVFLDYTVRNFKLVKVGVSGHRVVRQYQYTAWPDHGVPVYPLSVIYMLKDIKSFQETQLKKTPWVLHCSAGIGRTGTVMLLDSALEMSLAEGKVDVLGLLYRMRQQRVNLIETVEQYTFVYKGLVEYHFGDISCKPANEMVLYFNKLRQTDAETKKTGLEIQFTKLRSLDPPFFQQKCLTAVTPGNKDKNRDPYIIPPDDGRPILKISPPSNYINAVFACDYGKLNNFVVTQYPLPNTLADFWQLVWDTSSCTIVVLNEISNKDQNCPVFWPSSGSLYYGSIKIEHLTSENEYFGGVLIRKFRIKNPKGKHRTIKTFHLHGWRREEFVPPQVDTIVQLIAKVDKWSRKNKSVPAIVTC
;
A
#
# COMPACT_ATOMS: atom_id res chain seq x y z
N MET A 1 -19.35 -19.39 -27.77
CA MET A 1 -18.25 -18.46 -28.10
C MET A 1 -18.08 -18.36 -29.61
N LYS A 2 -18.28 -17.17 -30.19
CA LYS A 2 -18.04 -16.93 -31.63
C LYS A 2 -16.53 -16.84 -31.96
N PRO A 3 -16.06 -17.31 -33.12
CA PRO A 3 -14.64 -17.32 -33.48
C PRO A 3 -13.95 -15.95 -33.38
N GLU A 4 -14.65 -14.88 -33.76
CA GLU A 4 -14.16 -13.50 -33.83
C GLU A 4 -13.86 -12.93 -32.44
N ASN A 5 -14.50 -13.48 -31.40
CA ASN A 5 -14.36 -13.02 -30.02
C ASN A 5 -13.34 -13.82 -29.21
N LYS A 6 -12.76 -14.90 -29.76
CA LYS A 6 -11.79 -15.76 -29.05
C LYS A 6 -10.62 -14.97 -28.47
N GLN A 7 -10.04 -14.07 -29.26
CA GLN A 7 -8.88 -13.25 -28.86
C GLN A 7 -9.24 -12.12 -27.89
N LYS A 8 -10.53 -11.89 -27.61
CA LYS A 8 -11.01 -10.88 -26.65
C LYS A 8 -11.13 -11.44 -25.23
N ASN A 9 -10.88 -12.74 -25.03
CA ASN A 9 -10.99 -13.41 -23.74
C ASN A 9 -9.60 -13.71 -23.20
N ARG A 10 -9.32 -13.26 -21.96
CA ARG A 10 -8.05 -13.55 -21.28
C ARG A 10 -7.93 -15.03 -20.91
N TYR A 11 -9.06 -15.64 -20.56
CA TYR A 11 -9.18 -17.06 -20.25
C TYR A 11 -10.30 -17.65 -21.11
N PRO A 12 -10.04 -18.63 -21.99
CA PRO A 12 -11.02 -19.15 -22.93
C PRO A 12 -12.25 -19.81 -22.28
N ASP A 13 -12.10 -20.26 -21.04
CA ASP A 13 -13.07 -20.97 -20.21
C ASP A 13 -13.88 -20.05 -19.29
N LEU A 14 -13.50 -18.78 -19.17
CA LEU A 14 -14.17 -17.79 -18.31
C LEU A 14 -14.92 -16.76 -19.15
N LEU A 15 -16.10 -17.15 -19.64
CA LEU A 15 -16.93 -16.35 -20.54
C LEU A 15 -18.12 -15.73 -19.80
N PRO A 16 -18.60 -14.55 -20.22
CA PRO A 16 -19.87 -14.01 -19.72
C PRO A 16 -21.04 -14.84 -20.26
N TYR A 17 -22.14 -14.93 -19.51
CA TYR A 17 -23.40 -15.47 -20.02
C TYR A 17 -24.03 -14.50 -21.03
N ASP A 18 -24.72 -15.02 -22.04
CA ASP A 18 -25.30 -14.20 -23.10
C ASP A 18 -26.43 -13.30 -22.58
N GLU A 19 -27.17 -13.74 -21.55
CA GLU A 19 -28.30 -13.04 -20.96
C GLU A 19 -27.88 -11.81 -20.15
N THR A 20 -26.67 -11.82 -19.58
CA THR A 20 -26.19 -10.78 -18.66
C THR A 20 -24.95 -10.05 -19.17
N ARG A 21 -24.42 -10.41 -20.34
CA ARG A 21 -23.24 -9.73 -20.89
C ARG A 21 -23.52 -8.27 -21.20
N VAL A 22 -22.49 -7.45 -21.09
CA VAL A 22 -22.54 -6.09 -21.62
C VAL A 22 -22.45 -6.16 -23.15
N VAL A 23 -23.38 -5.50 -23.83
CA VAL A 23 -23.44 -5.44 -25.30
C VAL A 23 -22.99 -4.06 -25.74
N LEU A 24 -21.85 -3.98 -26.42
CA LEU A 24 -21.36 -2.71 -26.96
C LEU A 24 -22.12 -2.33 -28.23
N GLN A 25 -22.36 -1.03 -28.42
CA GLN A 25 -22.91 -0.50 -29.66
C GLN A 25 -21.95 -0.82 -30.83
N PRO A 26 -22.36 -1.62 -31.83
CA PRO A 26 -21.48 -2.01 -32.91
C PRO A 26 -20.93 -0.80 -33.68
N TYR A 27 -19.67 -0.85 -34.06
CA TYR A 27 -19.11 0.06 -35.04
C TYR A 27 -19.82 -0.11 -36.38
N LYS A 28 -20.03 0.99 -37.11
CA LYS A 28 -20.68 0.98 -38.43
C LYS A 28 -20.01 0.03 -39.43
N ASN A 29 -18.70 -0.18 -39.30
CA ASN A 29 -17.89 -0.97 -40.22
C ASN A 29 -17.55 -2.37 -39.68
N ASP A 30 -17.96 -2.71 -38.46
CA ASP A 30 -17.69 -4.01 -37.85
C ASP A 30 -18.90 -4.47 -37.02
N PRO A 31 -19.80 -5.29 -37.61
CA PRO A 31 -20.98 -5.81 -36.90
C PRO A 31 -20.63 -6.82 -35.80
N HIS A 32 -19.39 -7.30 -35.71
CA HIS A 32 -18.91 -8.23 -34.69
C HIS A 32 -18.22 -7.51 -33.51
N SER A 33 -18.30 -6.18 -33.47
CA SER A 33 -17.72 -5.34 -32.41
C SER A 33 -18.63 -5.13 -31.19
N ASP A 34 -19.68 -5.93 -31.01
CA ASP A 34 -20.61 -5.80 -29.88
C ASP A 34 -20.13 -6.49 -28.59
N TYR A 35 -19.05 -7.27 -28.69
CA TYR A 35 -18.60 -8.11 -27.59
C TYR A 35 -17.49 -7.48 -26.74
N ILE A 36 -17.69 -7.59 -25.44
CA ILE A 36 -16.66 -7.45 -24.40
C ILE A 36 -16.91 -8.52 -23.33
N ASN A 37 -15.86 -9.07 -22.72
CA ASN A 37 -15.99 -10.02 -21.61
C ASN A 37 -16.36 -9.27 -20.31
N ALA A 38 -17.62 -8.89 -20.20
CA ALA A 38 -18.19 -8.21 -19.03
C ALA A 38 -19.63 -8.65 -18.81
N SER A 39 -20.08 -8.65 -17.56
CA SER A 39 -21.45 -9.02 -17.16
C SER A 39 -22.04 -7.98 -16.22
N TYR A 40 -23.30 -7.62 -16.42
CA TYR A 40 -24.10 -6.88 -15.44
C TYR A 40 -24.42 -7.78 -14.25
N ILE A 41 -24.16 -7.29 -13.04
CA ILE A 41 -24.49 -7.99 -11.79
C ILE A 41 -25.35 -7.07 -10.92
N GLU A 42 -26.41 -7.64 -10.34
CA GLU A 42 -27.28 -6.94 -9.41
C GLU A 42 -26.64 -6.84 -8.02
N SER A 43 -26.84 -5.70 -7.36
CA SER A 43 -26.55 -5.56 -5.93
C SER A 43 -27.67 -6.13 -5.06
N TYR A 44 -27.44 -6.13 -3.75
CA TYR A 44 -28.40 -6.58 -2.75
C TYR A 44 -29.85 -6.07 -2.99
N ASN A 45 -30.00 -4.78 -3.30
CA ASN A 45 -31.28 -4.11 -3.57
C ASN A 45 -31.89 -4.40 -4.97
N ARG A 46 -31.36 -5.37 -5.72
CA ARG A 46 -31.80 -5.77 -7.07
C ARG A 46 -31.71 -4.68 -8.14
N SER A 47 -30.96 -3.60 -7.91
CA SER A 47 -30.55 -2.70 -8.99
C SER A 47 -29.27 -3.22 -9.64
N VAL A 48 -29.18 -3.17 -10.97
CA VAL A 48 -27.92 -3.37 -11.69
C VAL A 48 -26.94 -2.29 -11.26
N ARG A 49 -26.00 -2.67 -10.40
CA ARG A 49 -25.03 -1.75 -9.81
C ARG A 49 -23.62 -2.02 -10.27
N TYR A 50 -23.34 -3.26 -10.69
CA TYR A 50 -21.98 -3.65 -11.03
C TYR A 50 -21.89 -4.11 -12.47
N ILE A 51 -20.76 -3.83 -13.09
CA ILE A 51 -20.28 -4.45 -14.31
C ILE A 51 -18.99 -5.18 -13.94
N CYS A 52 -19.04 -6.51 -13.90
CA CYS A 52 -17.86 -7.34 -13.64
C CYS A 52 -17.18 -7.69 -14.97
N THR A 53 -15.90 -7.36 -15.13
CA THR A 53 -15.16 -7.58 -16.38
C THR A 53 -13.78 -8.17 -16.12
N GLN A 54 -13.19 -8.81 -17.14
CA GLN A 54 -11.80 -9.23 -17.08
C GLN A 54 -10.85 -8.01 -17.10
N GLY A 55 -9.62 -8.19 -16.63
CA GLY A 55 -8.56 -7.20 -16.83
C GLY A 55 -8.29 -7.02 -18.33
N PRO A 56 -8.38 -5.80 -18.88
CA PRO A 56 -8.23 -5.57 -20.32
C PRO A 56 -6.97 -6.21 -20.91
N LEU A 57 -7.11 -6.73 -22.12
CA LEU A 57 -6.02 -7.15 -23.00
C LEU A 57 -5.64 -5.97 -23.90
N GLU A 58 -4.48 -6.04 -24.53
CA GLU A 58 -3.97 -4.96 -25.39
C GLU A 58 -4.97 -4.60 -26.50
N ASN A 59 -5.52 -5.64 -27.14
CA ASN A 59 -6.55 -5.54 -28.18
C ASN A 59 -7.96 -5.21 -27.65
N THR A 60 -8.19 -5.18 -26.33
CA THR A 60 -9.51 -4.87 -25.74
C THR A 60 -9.51 -3.62 -24.86
N ILE A 61 -8.39 -2.87 -24.75
CA ILE A 61 -8.36 -1.56 -24.07
C ILE A 61 -9.38 -0.62 -24.71
N GLY A 62 -9.51 -0.69 -26.03
CA GLY A 62 -10.45 0.14 -26.77
C GLY A 62 -11.91 -0.15 -26.41
N ASP A 63 -12.28 -1.43 -26.43
CA ASP A 63 -13.60 -1.92 -26.03
C ASP A 63 -13.91 -1.58 -24.57
N PHE A 64 -12.92 -1.67 -23.68
CA PHE A 64 -13.07 -1.32 -22.28
C PHE A 64 -13.47 0.15 -22.10
N TRP A 65 -12.73 1.11 -22.68
CA TRP A 65 -13.10 2.52 -22.56
C TRP A 65 -14.39 2.89 -23.29
N ARG A 66 -14.72 2.18 -24.37
CA ARG A 66 -16.02 2.30 -25.04
C ARG A 66 -17.15 1.85 -24.10
N MET A 67 -16.97 0.75 -23.36
CA MET A 67 -17.90 0.31 -22.31
C MET A 67 -18.06 1.36 -21.22
N ILE A 68 -16.97 1.90 -20.69
CA ILE A 68 -17.00 2.96 -19.65
C ILE A 68 -17.84 4.15 -20.12
N TRP A 69 -17.65 4.58 -21.37
CA TRP A 69 -18.43 5.67 -21.93
C TRP A 69 -19.88 5.28 -22.20
N GLN A 70 -20.14 4.11 -22.78
CA GLN A 70 -21.50 3.69 -23.10
C GLN A 70 -22.38 3.59 -21.86
N GLU A 71 -21.85 2.99 -20.80
CA GLU A 71 -22.58 2.69 -19.55
C GLU A 71 -22.56 3.84 -18.54
N ASP A 72 -22.07 5.02 -18.94
CA ASP A 72 -21.94 6.20 -18.09
C ASP A 72 -21.18 5.96 -16.77
N VAL A 73 -20.19 5.07 -16.81
CA VAL A 73 -19.45 4.65 -15.62
C VAL A 73 -18.59 5.80 -15.11
N ASN A 74 -18.71 6.11 -13.82
CA ASN A 74 -17.87 7.08 -13.13
C ASN A 74 -16.89 6.43 -12.13
N VAL A 75 -17.05 5.14 -11.83
CA VAL A 75 -16.20 4.38 -10.90
C VAL A 75 -15.65 3.13 -11.56
N ILE A 76 -14.33 2.97 -11.50
CA ILE A 76 -13.64 1.73 -11.83
C ILE A 76 -12.94 1.23 -10.56
N ALA A 77 -13.20 -0.01 -10.15
CA ALA A 77 -12.54 -0.66 -9.02
C ALA A 77 -11.72 -1.86 -9.52
N MET A 78 -10.41 -1.68 -9.52
CA MET A 78 -9.39 -2.63 -9.98
C MET A 78 -8.77 -3.33 -8.76
N THR A 79 -8.82 -4.65 -8.71
CA THR A 79 -8.36 -5.48 -7.57
C THR A 79 -7.19 -6.39 -7.95
N ALA A 80 -6.37 -5.94 -8.89
CA ALA A 80 -5.17 -6.65 -9.33
C ALA A 80 -4.03 -5.68 -9.61
N ASN A 81 -2.79 -6.17 -9.46
CA ASN A 81 -1.62 -5.49 -9.98
C ASN A 81 -1.45 -5.83 -11.48
N ILE A 82 -0.68 -5.03 -12.21
CA ILE A 82 -0.39 -5.28 -13.64
C ILE A 82 0.40 -6.58 -13.80
N ILE A 83 1.38 -6.79 -12.91
CA ILE A 83 2.25 -7.97 -12.85
C ILE A 83 2.22 -8.51 -11.43
N GLU A 84 2.05 -9.82 -11.31
CA GLU A 84 2.03 -10.58 -10.05
C GLU A 84 2.88 -11.84 -10.25
N ASN A 85 3.87 -12.08 -9.39
CA ASN A 85 4.86 -13.16 -9.53
C ASN A 85 5.45 -13.28 -10.95
N GLY A 86 5.80 -12.14 -11.56
CA GLY A 86 6.32 -12.08 -12.93
C GLY A 86 5.31 -12.37 -14.05
N LYS A 87 4.05 -12.67 -13.72
CA LYS A 87 2.98 -12.94 -14.69
C LYS A 87 2.11 -11.70 -14.87
N LYS A 88 1.84 -11.37 -16.13
CA LYS A 88 0.96 -10.25 -16.51
C LYS A 88 -0.51 -10.59 -16.21
N LYS A 89 -1.14 -9.86 -15.30
CA LYS A 89 -2.53 -10.09 -14.87
C LYS A 89 -3.53 -9.17 -15.55
N CYS A 90 -3.10 -7.97 -15.93
CA CYS A 90 -3.90 -6.93 -16.57
C CYS A 90 -2.99 -6.07 -17.45
N GLU A 91 -3.50 -5.50 -18.53
CA GLU A 91 -2.80 -4.40 -19.22
C GLU A 91 -2.96 -3.09 -18.47
N LYS A 92 -1.96 -2.19 -18.60
CA LYS A 92 -2.12 -0.80 -18.17
C LYS A 92 -3.00 -0.10 -19.20
N TYR A 93 -4.29 0.01 -18.90
CA TYR A 93 -5.30 0.60 -19.78
C TYR A 93 -5.47 2.12 -19.59
N TRP A 94 -4.71 2.75 -18.69
CA TRP A 94 -4.80 4.18 -18.41
C TRP A 94 -3.54 4.93 -18.86
N PRO A 95 -3.67 6.22 -19.25
CA PRO A 95 -2.52 7.03 -19.65
C PRO A 95 -1.70 7.54 -18.47
N ASP A 96 -0.43 7.86 -18.74
CA ASP A 96 0.37 8.75 -17.88
C ASP A 96 -0.02 10.23 -18.06
N LYS A 97 -0.58 10.58 -19.23
CA LYS A 97 -1.11 11.93 -19.49
C LYS A 97 -2.39 11.91 -20.33
N VAL A 98 -2.30 11.45 -21.57
CA VAL A 98 -3.44 11.35 -22.50
C VAL A 98 -3.43 9.99 -23.21
N LEU A 99 -4.60 9.38 -23.36
CA LEU A 99 -4.86 8.21 -24.20
C LEU A 99 -6.05 8.54 -25.10
N LYS A 100 -5.94 8.25 -26.39
CA LYS A 100 -7.07 8.35 -27.34
C LYS A 100 -7.49 6.94 -27.76
N VAL A 101 -8.75 6.63 -27.55
CA VAL A 101 -9.39 5.38 -27.96
C VAL A 101 -10.58 5.72 -28.84
N ALA A 102 -10.53 5.35 -30.12
CA ALA A 102 -11.55 5.73 -31.09
C ALA A 102 -11.83 7.25 -31.05
N ASP A 103 -13.04 7.64 -30.67
CA ASP A 103 -13.52 9.01 -30.53
C ASP A 103 -13.50 9.52 -29.07
N ILE A 104 -12.94 8.76 -28.12
CA ILE A 104 -12.86 9.12 -26.70
C ILE A 104 -11.41 9.50 -26.35
N ILE A 105 -11.24 10.67 -25.73
CA ILE A 105 -9.97 11.17 -25.19
C ILE A 105 -10.01 11.06 -23.67
N ILE A 106 -9.10 10.27 -23.11
CA ILE A 106 -8.94 10.02 -21.67
C ILE A 106 -7.71 10.80 -21.21
N THR A 107 -7.88 11.69 -20.23
CA THR A 107 -6.79 12.49 -19.67
C THR A 107 -6.66 12.22 -18.18
N LEU A 108 -5.48 11.83 -17.72
CA LEU A 108 -5.18 11.73 -16.29
C LEU A 108 -5.14 13.15 -15.68
N GLN A 109 -5.95 13.38 -14.65
CA GLN A 109 -5.99 14.66 -13.92
C GLN A 109 -5.08 14.62 -12.69
N ASN A 110 -5.19 13.57 -11.88
CA ASN A 110 -4.34 13.35 -10.71
C ASN A 110 -4.29 11.86 -10.34
N GLU A 111 -3.25 11.51 -9.59
CA GLU A 111 -3.01 10.19 -9.02
C GLU A 111 -2.60 10.37 -7.55
N ASN A 112 -3.34 9.70 -6.65
CA ASN A 112 -3.05 9.65 -5.23
C ASN A 112 -2.73 8.21 -4.86
N VAL A 113 -1.49 7.95 -4.46
CA VAL A 113 -1.03 6.62 -4.01
C VAL A 113 -1.23 6.56 -2.49
N PHE A 114 -1.95 5.55 -2.01
CA PHE A 114 -2.05 5.20 -0.59
C PHE A 114 -1.32 3.88 -0.32
N LEU A 115 -1.34 3.40 0.93
CA LEU A 115 -0.71 2.14 1.30
C LEU A 115 -1.37 0.95 0.59
N ASP A 116 -2.70 0.85 0.69
CA ASP A 116 -3.44 -0.33 0.23
C ASP A 116 -4.03 -0.19 -1.17
N TYR A 117 -4.21 1.06 -1.64
CA TYR A 117 -4.81 1.34 -2.94
C TYR A 117 -4.30 2.65 -3.55
N THR A 118 -4.48 2.81 -4.86
CA THR A 118 -4.18 4.04 -5.61
C THR A 118 -5.47 4.59 -6.21
N VAL A 119 -5.67 5.90 -6.15
CA VAL A 119 -6.83 6.59 -6.75
C VAL A 119 -6.39 7.45 -7.91
N ARG A 120 -7.01 7.27 -9.09
CA ARG A 120 -6.77 8.08 -10.28
C ARG A 120 -8.03 8.76 -10.74
N ASN A 121 -7.96 10.06 -11.03
CA ASN A 121 -9.07 10.80 -11.63
C ASN A 121 -8.79 11.04 -13.11
N PHE A 122 -9.74 10.64 -13.96
CA PHE A 122 -9.68 10.81 -15.40
C PHE A 122 -10.77 11.75 -15.88
N LYS A 123 -10.42 12.60 -16.85
CA LYS A 123 -11.37 13.37 -17.65
C LYS A 123 -11.56 12.68 -19.00
N LEU A 124 -12.80 12.34 -19.33
CA LEU A 124 -13.20 11.73 -20.59
C LEU A 124 -13.93 12.78 -21.44
N VAL A 125 -13.48 12.94 -22.69
CA VAL A 125 -14.13 13.80 -23.70
C VAL A 125 -14.36 12.96 -24.95
N LYS A 126 -15.59 12.94 -25.47
CA LYS A 126 -15.92 12.26 -26.72
C LYS A 126 -16.07 13.27 -27.86
N VAL A 127 -15.40 13.01 -28.98
CA VAL A 127 -15.43 13.88 -30.17
C VAL A 127 -16.87 14.00 -30.66
N GLY A 128 -17.32 15.23 -30.89
CA GLY A 128 -18.69 15.51 -31.34
C GLY A 128 -19.76 15.49 -30.25
N VAL A 129 -19.40 15.19 -28.99
CA VAL A 129 -20.30 15.27 -27.83
C VAL A 129 -19.85 16.43 -26.94
N SER A 130 -20.79 17.32 -26.58
CA SER A 130 -20.50 18.44 -25.68
C SER A 130 -20.30 17.96 -24.24
N GLY A 131 -19.44 18.66 -23.50
CA GLY A 131 -19.15 18.35 -22.11
C GLY A 131 -18.03 17.32 -21.91
N HIS A 132 -17.90 16.85 -20.67
CA HIS A 132 -16.92 15.86 -20.28
C HIS A 132 -17.47 15.00 -19.14
N ARG A 133 -16.87 13.84 -18.93
CA ARG A 133 -17.17 12.95 -17.80
C ARG A 133 -15.94 12.79 -16.91
N VAL A 134 -16.17 12.62 -15.62
CA VAL A 134 -15.13 12.31 -14.66
C VAL A 134 -15.25 10.84 -14.29
N VAL A 135 -14.15 10.11 -14.46
CA VAL A 135 -14.07 8.70 -14.07
C VAL A 135 -12.97 8.57 -13.03
N ARG A 136 -13.31 7.98 -11.89
CA ARG A 136 -12.36 7.69 -10.81
C ARG A 136 -12.05 6.20 -10.79
N GLN A 137 -10.77 5.85 -10.93
CA GLN A 137 -10.29 4.49 -10.73
C GLN A 137 -9.72 4.35 -9.33
N TYR A 138 -10.13 3.29 -8.64
CA TYR A 138 -9.58 2.79 -7.40
C TYR A 138 -8.85 1.49 -7.72
N GLN A 139 -7.53 1.48 -7.61
CA GLN A 139 -6.71 0.28 -7.78
C GLN A 139 -6.25 -0.22 -6.42
N TYR A 140 -6.82 -1.31 -5.92
CA TYR A 140 -6.36 -1.96 -4.70
C TYR A 140 -5.07 -2.74 -4.98
N THR A 141 -3.96 -2.26 -4.42
CA THR A 141 -2.58 -2.71 -4.71
C THR A 141 -2.04 -3.68 -3.66
N ALA A 142 -2.64 -3.72 -2.46
CA ALA A 142 -2.21 -4.58 -1.36
C ALA A 142 -2.83 -6.00 -1.37
N TRP A 143 -3.54 -6.39 -2.44
CA TRP A 143 -4.03 -7.77 -2.55
C TRP A 143 -2.85 -8.69 -2.87
N PRO A 144 -2.55 -9.70 -2.04
CA PRO A 144 -1.42 -10.58 -2.29
C PRO A 144 -1.65 -11.49 -3.50
N ASP A 145 -0.56 -11.94 -4.10
CA ASP A 145 -0.59 -12.86 -5.25
C ASP A 145 -1.26 -14.20 -4.89
N HIS A 146 -1.12 -14.64 -3.63
CA HIS A 146 -1.79 -15.82 -3.07
C HIS A 146 -2.63 -15.42 -1.84
N GLY A 147 -3.87 -15.90 -1.79
CA GLY A 147 -4.78 -15.67 -0.66
C GLY A 147 -5.58 -14.37 -0.75
N VAL A 148 -5.73 -13.71 0.39
CA VAL A 148 -6.59 -12.54 0.60
C VAL A 148 -5.83 -11.48 1.41
N PRO A 149 -6.23 -10.20 1.37
CA PRO A 149 -5.64 -9.18 2.23
C PRO A 149 -5.68 -9.60 3.70
N VAL A 150 -4.63 -9.26 4.46
CA VAL A 150 -4.55 -9.60 5.89
C VAL A 150 -5.61 -8.84 6.69
N TYR A 151 -5.89 -7.60 6.29
CA TYR A 151 -6.79 -6.69 7.00
C TYR A 151 -8.02 -6.33 6.15
N PRO A 152 -9.19 -6.99 6.36
CA PRO A 152 -10.41 -6.75 5.61
C PRO A 152 -10.87 -5.29 5.57
N LEU A 153 -10.69 -4.56 6.67
CA LEU A 153 -11.12 -3.16 6.78
C LEU A 153 -10.46 -2.23 5.76
N SER A 154 -9.26 -2.56 5.25
CA SER A 154 -8.64 -1.78 4.14
C SER A 154 -9.49 -1.77 2.87
N VAL A 155 -10.09 -2.92 2.50
CA VAL A 155 -11.02 -3.03 1.37
C VAL A 155 -12.30 -2.25 1.67
N ILE A 156 -12.78 -2.30 2.92
CA ILE A 156 -13.98 -1.56 3.34
C ILE A 156 -13.75 -0.05 3.29
N TYR A 157 -12.56 0.45 3.64
CA TYR A 157 -12.22 1.86 3.50
C TYR A 157 -12.23 2.31 2.04
N MET A 158 -11.67 1.51 1.12
CA MET A 158 -11.79 1.77 -0.31
C MET A 158 -13.26 1.80 -0.77
N LEU A 159 -14.09 0.85 -0.31
CA LEU A 159 -15.54 0.84 -0.61
C LEU A 159 -16.26 2.08 -0.07
N LYS A 160 -15.91 2.55 1.13
CA LYS A 160 -16.45 3.80 1.71
C LYS A 160 -16.04 5.02 0.88
N ASP A 161 -14.79 5.09 0.43
CA ASP A 161 -14.29 6.17 -0.43
C ASP A 161 -15.02 6.18 -1.79
N ILE A 162 -15.22 5.00 -2.38
CA ILE A 162 -16.04 4.84 -3.59
C ILE A 162 -17.47 5.39 -3.38
N LYS A 163 -18.14 4.99 -2.29
CA LYS A 163 -19.51 5.45 -1.98
C LYS A 163 -19.57 6.96 -1.75
N SER A 164 -18.62 7.51 -0.99
CA SER A 164 -18.52 8.95 -0.73
C SER A 164 -18.34 9.74 -2.03
N PHE A 165 -17.46 9.28 -2.93
CA PHE A 165 -17.33 9.89 -4.26
C PHE A 165 -18.63 9.82 -5.07
N GLN A 166 -19.35 8.71 -4.98
CA GLN A 166 -20.62 8.53 -5.67
C GLN A 166 -21.72 9.46 -5.15
N GLU A 167 -21.74 9.75 -3.85
CA GLU A 167 -22.66 10.70 -3.23
C GLU A 167 -22.44 12.13 -3.73
N THR A 168 -21.23 12.48 -4.19
CA THR A 168 -20.97 13.78 -4.82
C THR A 168 -21.39 13.86 -6.29
N GLN A 169 -21.85 12.75 -6.89
CA GLN A 169 -22.27 12.73 -8.30
C GLN A 169 -23.76 12.96 -8.44
N LEU A 170 -24.16 13.63 -9.54
CA LEU A 170 -25.57 13.92 -9.82
C LEU A 170 -26.40 12.66 -10.13
N LYS A 171 -25.76 11.61 -10.64
CA LYS A 171 -26.40 10.34 -11.00
C LYS A 171 -25.58 9.18 -10.46
N LYS A 172 -26.28 8.18 -9.92
CA LYS A 172 -25.68 6.89 -9.59
C LYS A 172 -25.57 6.08 -10.88
N THR A 173 -24.36 5.65 -11.19
CA THR A 173 -24.04 4.84 -12.37
C THR A 173 -23.36 3.55 -11.92
N PRO A 174 -23.35 2.48 -12.75
CA PRO A 174 -22.76 1.22 -12.34
C PRO A 174 -21.26 1.34 -12.09
N TRP A 175 -20.74 0.56 -11.16
CA TRP A 175 -19.31 0.41 -10.92
C TRP A 175 -18.76 -0.65 -11.84
N VAL A 176 -17.66 -0.36 -12.51
CA VAL A 176 -16.90 -1.41 -13.20
C VAL A 176 -15.92 -2.02 -12.22
N LEU A 177 -16.11 -3.29 -11.90
CA LEU A 177 -15.23 -4.07 -11.02
C LEU A 177 -14.43 -5.06 -11.86
N HIS A 178 -13.10 -5.09 -11.68
CA HIS A 178 -12.26 -6.07 -12.37
C HIS A 178 -11.03 -6.48 -11.56
N CYS A 179 -10.47 -7.63 -11.94
CA CYS A 179 -9.18 -8.13 -11.48
C CYS A 179 -8.38 -8.60 -12.71
N SER A 180 -7.95 -9.87 -12.74
CA SER A 180 -7.43 -10.51 -13.94
C SER A 180 -8.54 -11.17 -14.76
N ALA A 181 -9.25 -12.16 -14.20
CA ALA A 181 -10.36 -12.84 -14.88
C ALA A 181 -11.73 -12.17 -14.67
N GLY A 182 -11.83 -11.27 -13.69
CA GLY A 182 -13.09 -10.63 -13.32
C GLY A 182 -14.03 -11.54 -12.53
N ILE A 183 -13.48 -12.49 -11.75
CA ILE A 183 -14.27 -13.48 -10.99
C ILE A 183 -13.91 -13.57 -9.49
N GLY A 184 -12.67 -13.93 -9.10
CA GLY A 184 -12.33 -14.16 -7.70
C GLY A 184 -12.32 -12.90 -6.84
N ARG A 185 -11.27 -12.08 -6.96
CA ARG A 185 -11.13 -10.81 -6.20
C ARG A 185 -12.28 -9.83 -6.48
N THR A 186 -12.69 -9.73 -7.75
CA THR A 186 -13.87 -8.99 -8.20
C THR A 186 -15.13 -9.42 -7.46
N GLY A 187 -15.44 -10.73 -7.45
CA GLY A 187 -16.60 -11.27 -6.76
C GLY A 187 -16.52 -11.10 -5.25
N THR A 188 -15.31 -11.18 -4.68
CA THR A 188 -15.09 -11.00 -3.24
C THR A 188 -15.43 -9.58 -2.79
N VAL A 189 -14.94 -8.56 -3.51
CA VAL A 189 -15.24 -7.15 -3.20
C VAL A 189 -16.72 -6.84 -3.40
N MET A 190 -17.31 -7.33 -4.48
CA MET A 190 -18.73 -7.15 -4.78
C MET A 190 -19.64 -7.79 -3.71
N LEU A 191 -19.33 -9.03 -3.32
CA LEU A 191 -20.10 -9.73 -2.29
C LEU A 191 -19.97 -9.06 -0.93
N LEU A 192 -18.77 -8.61 -0.56
CA LEU A 192 -18.56 -7.85 0.68
C LEU A 192 -19.37 -6.54 0.68
N ASP A 193 -19.36 -5.79 -0.41
CA ASP A 193 -20.17 -4.56 -0.54
C ASP A 193 -21.66 -4.83 -0.37
N SER A 194 -22.20 -5.81 -1.09
CA SER A 194 -23.63 -6.18 -1.00
C SER A 194 -24.01 -6.76 0.36
N ALA A 195 -23.12 -7.54 0.98
CA ALA A 195 -23.36 -8.12 2.30
C ALA A 195 -23.37 -7.04 3.40
N LEU A 196 -22.46 -6.06 3.32
CA LEU A 196 -22.47 -4.90 4.22
C LEU A 196 -23.77 -4.11 4.07
N GLU A 197 -24.24 -3.88 2.84
CA GLU A 197 -25.49 -3.17 2.60
C GLU A 197 -26.71 -3.91 3.15
N MET A 198 -26.80 -5.22 2.91
CA MET A 198 -27.87 -6.04 3.46
C MET A 198 -27.86 -5.98 5.00
N SER A 199 -26.68 -6.09 5.60
CA SER A 199 -26.54 -6.04 7.06
C SER A 199 -26.95 -4.69 7.66
N LEU A 200 -26.65 -3.58 6.98
CA LEU A 200 -27.02 -2.24 7.42
C LEU A 200 -28.51 -1.95 7.19
N ALA A 201 -29.09 -2.45 6.10
CA ALA A 201 -30.49 -2.22 5.76
C ALA A 201 -31.46 -3.09 6.57
N GLU A 202 -31.09 -4.35 6.85
CA GLU A 202 -32.01 -5.34 7.43
C GLU A 202 -31.61 -5.85 8.81
N GLY A 203 -30.42 -5.50 9.32
CA GLY A 203 -29.88 -6.08 10.55
C GLY A 203 -29.55 -7.58 10.45
N LYS A 204 -29.58 -8.15 9.23
CA LYS A 204 -29.25 -9.55 8.93
C LYS A 204 -28.51 -9.63 7.59
N VAL A 205 -27.82 -10.73 7.34
CA VAL A 205 -27.05 -10.92 6.11
C VAL A 205 -27.08 -12.38 5.65
N ASP A 206 -27.34 -12.60 4.35
CA ASP A 206 -27.32 -13.92 3.71
C ASP A 206 -26.22 -13.96 2.64
N VAL A 207 -24.98 -14.19 3.09
CA VAL A 207 -23.80 -14.22 2.20
C VAL A 207 -23.91 -15.34 1.17
N LEU A 208 -24.47 -16.49 1.54
CA LEU A 208 -24.66 -17.63 0.65
C LEU A 208 -25.67 -17.30 -0.45
N GLY A 209 -26.85 -16.81 -0.09
CA GLY A 209 -27.90 -16.46 -1.04
C GLY A 209 -27.53 -15.26 -1.93
N LEU A 210 -26.76 -14.30 -1.41
CA LEU A 210 -26.17 -13.23 -2.23
C LEU A 210 -25.22 -13.80 -3.29
N LEU A 211 -24.26 -14.63 -2.89
CA LEU A 211 -23.32 -15.23 -3.83
C LEU A 211 -24.01 -16.14 -4.84
N TYR A 212 -24.99 -16.93 -4.41
CA TYR A 212 -25.77 -17.81 -5.27
C TYR A 212 -26.42 -17.01 -6.41
N ARG A 213 -27.06 -15.89 -6.09
CA ARG A 213 -27.68 -14.99 -7.08
C ARG A 213 -26.66 -14.36 -8.02
N MET A 214 -25.55 -13.84 -7.47
CA MET A 214 -24.49 -13.25 -8.30
C MET A 214 -23.91 -14.26 -9.30
N ARG A 215 -23.75 -15.53 -8.89
CA ARG A 215 -23.27 -16.63 -9.76
C ARG A 215 -24.24 -17.01 -10.87
N GLN A 216 -25.53 -16.68 -10.76
CA GLN A 216 -26.48 -16.82 -11.88
C GLN A 216 -26.21 -15.79 -12.99
N GLN A 217 -25.49 -14.71 -12.68
CA GLN A 217 -25.22 -13.62 -13.62
C GLN A 217 -23.80 -13.65 -14.20
N ARG A 218 -22.84 -14.28 -13.51
CA ARG A 218 -21.49 -14.54 -14.03
C ARG A 218 -20.87 -15.78 -13.40
N VAL A 219 -20.24 -16.59 -14.24
CA VAL A 219 -19.62 -17.85 -13.85
C VAL A 219 -18.51 -17.66 -12.81
N ASN A 220 -18.39 -18.63 -11.89
CA ASN A 220 -17.26 -18.79 -10.96
C ASN A 220 -16.88 -17.56 -10.11
N LEU A 221 -17.80 -16.62 -9.86
CA LEU A 221 -17.56 -15.54 -8.91
C LEU A 221 -17.13 -16.10 -7.56
N ILE A 222 -16.04 -15.58 -7.00
CA ILE A 222 -15.33 -16.12 -5.83
C ILE A 222 -14.77 -17.52 -6.10
N GLU A 223 -13.45 -17.60 -6.28
CA GLU A 223 -12.75 -18.79 -6.78
C GLU A 223 -12.31 -19.73 -5.65
N THR A 224 -12.19 -19.24 -4.42
CA THR A 224 -11.55 -19.96 -3.31
C THR A 224 -12.35 -19.83 -2.01
N VAL A 225 -12.16 -20.79 -1.10
CA VAL A 225 -12.78 -20.76 0.23
C VAL A 225 -12.22 -19.59 1.03
N GLU A 226 -10.94 -19.27 0.89
CA GLU A 226 -10.28 -18.15 1.57
C GLU A 226 -10.94 -16.80 1.21
N GLN A 227 -11.28 -16.60 -0.07
CA GLN A 227 -12.02 -15.42 -0.53
C GLN A 227 -13.45 -15.38 0.05
N TYR A 228 -14.13 -16.52 0.11
CA TYR A 228 -15.45 -16.60 0.73
C TYR A 228 -15.41 -16.31 2.24
N THR A 229 -14.44 -16.90 2.97
CA THR A 229 -14.18 -16.64 4.38
C THR A 229 -13.81 -15.18 4.64
N PHE A 230 -13.06 -14.55 3.73
CA PHE A 230 -12.69 -13.13 3.85
C PHE A 230 -13.91 -12.20 3.90
N VAL A 231 -14.99 -12.52 3.19
CA VAL A 231 -16.25 -11.74 3.27
C VAL A 231 -16.82 -11.80 4.69
N TYR A 232 -16.90 -12.98 5.31
CA TYR A 232 -17.35 -13.12 6.70
C TYR A 232 -16.44 -12.39 7.68
N LYS A 233 -15.12 -12.49 7.51
CA LYS A 233 -14.15 -11.74 8.32
C LYS A 233 -14.39 -10.23 8.22
N GLY A 234 -14.59 -9.72 7.02
CA GLY A 234 -14.92 -8.30 6.78
C GLY A 234 -16.21 -7.85 7.48
N LEU A 235 -17.26 -8.67 7.44
CA LEU A 235 -18.51 -8.40 8.15
C LEU A 235 -18.33 -8.38 9.67
N VAL A 236 -17.64 -9.39 10.22
CA VAL A 236 -17.39 -9.49 11.66
C VAL A 236 -16.54 -8.31 12.15
N GLU A 237 -15.47 -7.97 11.42
CA GLU A 237 -14.63 -6.82 11.77
C GLU A 237 -15.37 -5.49 11.62
N TYR A 238 -16.27 -5.35 10.65
CA TYR A 238 -17.04 -4.12 10.49
C TYR A 238 -18.04 -3.90 11.63
N HIS A 239 -18.76 -4.94 12.05
CA HIS A 239 -19.83 -4.84 13.05
C HIS A 239 -19.34 -4.94 14.49
N PHE A 240 -18.34 -5.78 14.74
CA PHE A 240 -17.86 -6.10 16.08
C PHE A 240 -16.40 -5.70 16.32
N GLY A 241 -15.68 -5.29 15.27
CA GLY A 241 -14.34 -4.76 15.41
C GLY A 241 -14.35 -3.34 15.97
N ASP A 242 -13.30 -2.99 16.69
CA ASP A 242 -13.03 -1.61 17.05
C ASP A 242 -12.82 -0.78 15.77
N ILE A 243 -13.74 0.15 15.52
CA ILE A 243 -13.55 1.18 14.50
C ILE A 243 -12.51 2.17 15.04
N SER A 244 -11.24 1.86 14.79
CA SER A 244 -10.08 2.63 15.24
C SER A 244 -9.81 3.89 14.40
N CYS A 245 -10.30 3.93 13.16
CA CYS A 245 -10.26 5.13 12.33
C CYS A 245 -11.28 6.16 12.82
N LYS A 246 -10.80 7.25 13.42
CA LYS A 246 -11.62 8.37 13.92
C LYS A 246 -11.25 9.69 13.24
N PRO A 247 -12.22 10.61 13.07
CA PRO A 247 -11.92 11.99 12.74
C PRO A 247 -10.90 12.60 13.72
N ALA A 248 -9.99 13.44 13.22
CA ALA A 248 -8.93 14.03 14.05
C ALA A 248 -9.47 14.82 15.26
N ASN A 249 -10.59 15.52 15.08
CA ASN A 249 -11.28 16.28 16.14
C ASN A 249 -11.94 15.38 17.21
N GLU A 250 -12.14 14.09 16.95
CA GLU A 250 -12.68 13.12 17.91
C GLU A 250 -11.60 12.35 18.67
N MET A 251 -10.32 12.49 18.29
CA MET A 251 -9.22 11.68 18.86
C MET A 251 -9.06 11.84 20.36
N VAL A 252 -9.30 13.03 20.91
CA VAL A 252 -9.24 13.28 22.36
C VAL A 252 -10.32 12.46 23.09
N LEU A 253 -11.56 12.50 22.60
CA LEU A 253 -12.67 11.75 23.19
C LEU A 253 -12.44 10.24 23.06
N TYR A 254 -11.94 9.80 21.90
CA TYR A 254 -11.63 8.40 21.67
C TYR A 254 -10.50 7.89 22.58
N PHE A 255 -9.43 8.66 22.74
CA PHE A 255 -8.33 8.32 23.66
C PHE A 255 -8.81 8.24 25.11
N ASN A 256 -9.65 9.19 25.54
CA ASN A 256 -10.24 9.16 26.88
C ASN A 256 -11.10 7.90 27.09
N LYS A 257 -11.87 7.47 26.08
CA LYS A 257 -12.60 6.20 26.12
C LYS A 257 -11.64 5.01 26.27
N LEU A 258 -10.58 4.95 25.47
CA LEU A 258 -9.63 3.81 25.49
C LEU A 258 -8.85 3.68 26.79
N ARG A 259 -8.71 4.76 27.57
CA ARG A 259 -8.05 4.74 28.88
C ARG A 259 -8.94 4.25 30.02
N GLN A 260 -10.25 4.15 29.82
CA GLN A 260 -11.15 3.64 30.83
C GLN A 260 -10.95 2.13 30.99
N THR A 261 -10.88 1.67 32.23
CA THR A 261 -10.82 0.25 32.54
C THR A 261 -12.20 -0.35 32.37
N ASP A 262 -12.29 -1.38 31.55
CA ASP A 262 -13.49 -2.17 31.39
C ASP A 262 -13.79 -2.97 32.67
N ALA A 263 -15.05 -2.93 33.12
CA ALA A 263 -15.45 -3.44 34.43
C ALA A 263 -15.32 -4.97 34.52
N GLU A 264 -15.49 -5.68 33.41
CA GLU A 264 -15.48 -7.13 33.33
C GLU A 264 -14.06 -7.68 33.12
N THR A 265 -13.36 -7.19 32.09
CA THR A 265 -12.03 -7.67 31.71
C THR A 265 -10.90 -7.11 32.59
N LYS A 266 -11.18 -6.05 33.36
CA LYS A 266 -10.20 -5.28 34.15
C LYS A 266 -9.05 -4.70 33.31
N LYS A 267 -9.23 -4.58 32.00
CA LYS A 267 -8.25 -4.02 31.06
C LYS A 267 -8.77 -2.72 30.48
N THR A 268 -7.86 -1.83 30.14
CA THR A 268 -8.16 -0.64 29.33
C THR A 268 -8.40 -1.01 27.87
N GLY A 269 -9.12 -0.17 27.14
CA GLY A 269 -9.25 -0.31 25.68
C GLY A 269 -7.90 -0.32 24.96
N LEU A 270 -6.91 0.43 25.46
CA LEU A 270 -5.53 0.40 24.93
C LEU A 270 -4.89 -0.98 25.06
N GLU A 271 -5.01 -1.62 26.22
CA GLU A 271 -4.45 -2.97 26.46
C GLU A 271 -5.17 -4.04 25.63
N ILE A 272 -6.49 -3.93 25.48
CA ILE A 272 -7.29 -4.82 24.64
C ILE A 272 -6.83 -4.70 23.18
N GLN A 273 -6.72 -3.48 22.66
CA GLN A 273 -6.25 -3.25 21.29
C GLN A 273 -4.82 -3.75 21.08
N PHE A 274 -3.91 -3.48 22.01
CA PHE A 274 -2.52 -3.93 21.89
C PHE A 274 -2.38 -5.45 21.99
N THR A 275 -3.20 -6.11 22.82
CA THR A 275 -3.27 -7.58 22.87
C THR A 275 -3.77 -8.15 21.54
N LYS A 276 -4.79 -7.53 20.94
CA LYS A 276 -5.29 -7.93 19.62
C LYS A 276 -4.20 -7.78 18.54
N LEU A 277 -3.46 -6.68 18.54
CA LEU A 277 -2.32 -6.48 17.61
C LEU A 277 -1.31 -7.63 17.74
N ARG A 278 -0.90 -7.97 18.96
CA ARG A 278 0.02 -9.09 19.21
C ARG A 278 -0.48 -10.44 18.70
N SER A 279 -1.79 -10.67 18.71
CA SER A 279 -2.39 -11.89 18.16
C SER A 279 -2.45 -11.92 16.62
N LEU A 280 -2.39 -10.75 15.99
CA LEU A 280 -2.38 -10.57 14.54
C LEU A 280 -0.96 -10.50 13.98
N ASP A 281 0.04 -10.24 14.83
CA ASP A 281 1.44 -10.19 14.42
C ASP A 281 1.81 -11.53 13.76
N PRO A 282 2.34 -11.50 12.52
CA PRO A 282 2.78 -12.71 11.87
C PRO A 282 3.88 -13.35 12.73
N PRO A 283 3.80 -14.66 13.02
CA PRO A 283 4.81 -15.31 13.82
C PRO A 283 6.18 -15.17 13.14
N PHE A 284 7.24 -15.07 13.95
CA PHE A 284 8.60 -15.06 13.44
C PHE A 284 8.88 -16.38 12.72
N PHE A 285 9.08 -16.31 11.40
CA PHE A 285 9.45 -17.46 10.58
C PHE A 285 10.92 -17.37 10.21
N GLN A 286 11.77 -18.12 10.91
CA GLN A 286 13.20 -18.17 10.60
C GLN A 286 13.48 -18.56 9.14
N GLN A 287 12.58 -19.33 8.50
CA GLN A 287 12.67 -19.69 7.08
C GLN A 287 12.59 -18.49 6.14
N LYS A 288 12.07 -17.33 6.59
CA LYS A 288 12.05 -16.09 5.82
C LYS A 288 13.29 -15.21 6.04
N CYS A 289 14.18 -15.56 6.98
CA CYS A 289 15.32 -14.75 7.39
C CYS A 289 16.66 -15.49 7.18
N LEU A 290 16.78 -16.28 6.11
CA LEU A 290 17.90 -17.22 5.92
C LEU A 290 19.23 -16.49 5.77
N THR A 291 19.26 -15.33 5.09
CA THR A 291 20.51 -14.55 4.93
C THR A 291 21.05 -14.12 6.30
N ALA A 292 20.18 -13.64 7.18
CA ALA A 292 20.56 -13.07 8.46
C ALA A 292 21.16 -14.10 9.43
N VAL A 293 20.79 -15.38 9.30
CA VAL A 293 21.24 -16.47 10.17
C VAL A 293 22.45 -17.23 9.64
N THR A 294 22.99 -16.85 8.48
CA THR A 294 24.23 -17.47 7.95
C THR A 294 25.41 -17.22 8.90
N PRO A 295 26.38 -18.15 9.01
CA PRO A 295 27.49 -18.03 9.97
C PRO A 295 28.25 -16.69 9.91
N GLY A 296 28.45 -16.13 8.71
CA GLY A 296 29.15 -14.84 8.51
C GLY A 296 28.31 -13.58 8.77
N ASN A 297 27.01 -13.73 9.08
CA ASN A 297 26.11 -12.61 9.37
C ASN A 297 25.56 -12.63 10.80
N LYS A 298 25.73 -13.73 11.54
CA LYS A 298 25.19 -13.87 12.91
C LYS A 298 25.70 -12.78 13.85
N ASP A 299 26.98 -12.45 13.76
CA ASP A 299 27.66 -11.42 14.57
C ASP A 299 27.35 -9.98 14.10
N LYS A 300 26.62 -9.82 13.00
CA LYS A 300 26.14 -8.53 12.49
C LYS A 300 24.77 -8.14 13.06
N ASN A 301 24.16 -9.01 13.87
CA ASN A 301 22.85 -8.79 14.48
C ASN A 301 23.02 -8.44 15.96
N ARG A 302 22.45 -7.31 16.38
CA ARG A 302 22.44 -6.89 17.78
C ARG A 302 21.58 -7.81 18.65
N ASP A 303 20.47 -8.28 18.09
CA ASP A 303 19.57 -9.26 18.71
C ASP A 303 19.32 -10.41 17.70
N PRO A 304 19.53 -11.68 18.09
CA PRO A 304 19.36 -12.82 17.19
C PRO A 304 17.90 -13.09 16.79
N TYR A 305 16.92 -12.51 17.49
CA TYR A 305 15.48 -12.65 17.22
C TYR A 305 14.89 -11.43 16.50
N ILE A 306 15.62 -10.31 16.45
CA ILE A 306 15.24 -9.11 15.68
C ILE A 306 16.12 -9.05 14.44
N ILE A 307 15.73 -9.81 13.41
CA ILE A 307 16.45 -9.92 12.14
C ILE A 307 15.51 -9.71 10.95
N PRO A 308 16.00 -9.14 9.83
CA PRO A 308 15.15 -8.79 8.71
C PRO A 308 14.79 -10.02 7.87
N PRO A 309 13.56 -10.08 7.32
CA PRO A 309 13.23 -11.07 6.32
C PRO A 309 13.97 -10.78 5.00
N ASP A 310 14.25 -11.83 4.24
CA ASP A 310 15.06 -11.78 3.01
C ASP A 310 14.41 -10.94 1.89
N ASP A 311 13.08 -10.85 1.86
CA ASP A 311 12.30 -10.09 0.89
C ASP A 311 12.21 -8.59 1.21
N GLY A 312 12.40 -8.20 2.48
CA GLY A 312 12.31 -6.82 2.95
C GLY A 312 13.66 -6.11 3.15
N ARG A 313 14.78 -6.84 3.10
CA ARG A 313 16.10 -6.29 3.43
C ARG A 313 16.73 -5.47 2.29
N PRO A 314 17.54 -4.44 2.60
CA PRO A 314 18.44 -3.86 1.61
C PRO A 314 19.57 -4.82 1.24
N ILE A 315 20.07 -4.70 0.01
CA ILE A 315 21.20 -5.47 -0.53
C ILE A 315 22.38 -4.53 -0.73
N LEU A 316 23.45 -4.72 0.05
CA LEU A 316 24.67 -3.91 -0.06
C LEU A 316 25.45 -4.27 -1.32
N LYS A 317 25.90 -3.27 -2.07
CA LYS A 317 26.56 -3.46 -3.38
C LYS A 317 28.08 -3.68 -3.30
N ILE A 318 28.75 -3.12 -2.29
CA ILE A 318 30.23 -2.98 -2.29
C ILE A 318 30.87 -3.37 -0.94
N SER A 319 30.14 -3.90 0.04
CA SER A 319 30.73 -4.27 1.34
C SER A 319 31.15 -5.75 1.39
N PRO A 320 32.42 -6.13 1.12
CA PRO A 320 32.89 -7.48 1.42
C PRO A 320 32.96 -7.69 2.95
N PRO A 321 32.70 -8.90 3.49
CA PRO A 321 32.48 -10.16 2.77
C PRO A 321 31.00 -10.49 2.49
N SER A 322 30.03 -9.66 2.89
CA SER A 322 28.59 -9.98 2.80
C SER A 322 27.74 -8.83 2.27
N ASN A 323 26.74 -9.12 1.45
CA ASN A 323 25.74 -8.13 1.00
C ASN A 323 24.65 -7.81 2.06
N TYR A 324 24.93 -8.09 3.33
CA TYR A 324 23.97 -8.10 4.43
C TYR A 324 24.23 -6.97 5.43
N ILE A 325 23.13 -6.38 5.90
CA ILE A 325 23.02 -5.54 7.09
C ILE A 325 21.65 -5.78 7.71
N ASN A 326 21.55 -5.74 9.03
CA ASN A 326 20.28 -5.86 9.74
C ASN A 326 19.45 -4.58 9.59
N ALA A 327 18.68 -4.53 8.51
CA ALA A 327 17.80 -3.43 8.16
C ALA A 327 16.64 -3.93 7.29
N VAL A 328 15.52 -3.20 7.28
CA VAL A 328 14.34 -3.49 6.46
C VAL A 328 13.79 -2.22 5.84
N PHE A 329 13.29 -2.28 4.61
CA PHE A 329 12.51 -1.19 4.04
C PHE A 329 11.13 -1.13 4.68
N ALA A 330 10.67 0.07 5.01
CA ALA A 330 9.34 0.31 5.53
C ALA A 330 8.62 1.38 4.71
N CYS A 331 7.29 1.27 4.66
CA CYS A 331 6.41 2.17 3.92
C CYS A 331 6.10 3.43 4.74
N ASP A 332 5.87 4.53 4.03
CA ASP A 332 5.26 5.76 4.55
C ASP A 332 3.84 5.90 3.99
N TYR A 333 3.09 6.89 4.46
CA TYR A 333 1.80 7.26 3.91
C TYR A 333 1.91 7.57 2.41
N GLY A 334 1.42 6.63 1.60
CA GLY A 334 1.40 6.76 0.14
C GLY A 334 2.75 6.57 -0.56
N LYS A 335 3.78 6.06 0.13
CA LYS A 335 5.10 5.81 -0.46
C LYS A 335 5.71 4.50 0.03
N LEU A 336 5.91 3.58 -0.91
CA LEU A 336 6.63 2.33 -0.65
C LEU A 336 8.12 2.62 -0.40
N ASN A 337 8.74 1.87 0.52
CA ASN A 337 10.17 1.90 0.80
C ASN A 337 10.72 3.30 1.13
N ASN A 338 9.93 4.14 1.79
CA ASN A 338 10.29 5.52 2.14
C ASN A 338 11.09 5.60 3.46
N PHE A 339 11.15 4.51 4.22
CA PHE A 339 12.03 4.37 5.37
C PHE A 339 12.93 3.15 5.21
N VAL A 340 14.10 3.22 5.83
CA VAL A 340 14.92 2.05 6.16
C VAL A 340 15.04 2.01 7.68
N VAL A 341 14.46 0.99 8.29
CA VAL A 341 14.53 0.77 9.75
C VAL A 341 15.69 -0.18 10.00
N THR A 342 16.62 0.20 10.87
CA THR A 342 17.86 -0.56 11.13
C THR A 342 18.23 -0.51 12.60
N GLN A 343 18.87 -1.57 13.09
CA GLN A 343 19.50 -1.53 14.41
C GLN A 343 20.58 -0.44 14.47
N TYR A 344 20.93 0.01 15.67
CA TYR A 344 22.08 0.87 15.90
C TYR A 344 23.37 0.16 15.45
N PRO A 345 24.26 0.81 14.66
CA PRO A 345 25.45 0.16 14.14
C PRO A 345 26.33 -0.48 15.22
N LEU A 346 26.79 -1.70 14.96
CA LEU A 346 27.80 -2.39 15.78
C LEU A 346 29.21 -1.97 15.33
N PRO A 347 30.24 -2.15 16.18
CA PRO A 347 31.64 -1.86 15.80
C PRO A 347 32.08 -2.55 14.50
N ASN A 348 31.69 -3.82 14.30
CA ASN A 348 31.99 -4.60 13.10
C ASN A 348 31.10 -4.26 11.88
N THR A 349 30.03 -3.45 12.04
CA THR A 349 29.10 -3.10 10.95
C THR A 349 29.12 -1.62 10.57
N LEU A 350 30.10 -0.83 11.05
CA LEU A 350 30.20 0.60 10.73
C LEU A 350 30.35 0.87 9.23
N ALA A 351 31.18 0.08 8.54
CA ALA A 351 31.35 0.17 7.09
C ALA A 351 30.07 -0.23 6.33
N ASP A 352 29.41 -1.31 6.77
CA ASP A 352 28.14 -1.78 6.22
C ASP A 352 27.05 -0.69 6.33
N PHE A 353 26.99 0.02 7.46
CA PHE A 353 26.02 1.09 7.67
C PHE A 353 26.23 2.26 6.70
N TRP A 354 27.47 2.72 6.50
CA TRP A 354 27.73 3.79 5.53
C TRP A 354 27.54 3.36 4.08
N GLN A 355 27.77 2.07 3.79
CA GLN A 355 27.43 1.49 2.51
C GLN A 355 25.90 1.46 2.29
N LEU A 356 25.11 1.12 3.31
CA LEU A 356 23.64 1.19 3.30
C LEU A 356 23.17 2.61 3.00
N VAL A 357 23.70 3.61 3.72
CA VAL A 357 23.40 5.02 3.47
C VAL A 357 23.68 5.34 2.01
N TRP A 358 24.87 4.99 1.50
CA TRP A 358 25.24 5.25 0.11
C TRP A 358 24.28 4.61 -0.91
N ASP A 359 24.03 3.30 -0.79
CA ASP A 359 23.30 2.48 -1.77
C ASP A 359 21.82 2.81 -1.84
N THR A 360 21.22 3.17 -0.71
CA THR A 360 19.82 3.64 -0.62
C THR A 360 19.65 5.07 -1.14
N SER A 361 20.74 5.76 -1.48
CA SER A 361 20.76 7.19 -1.81
C SER A 361 20.18 8.08 -0.69
N SER A 362 20.11 7.56 0.54
CA SER A 362 19.56 8.31 1.66
C SER A 362 20.37 9.58 1.94
N CYS A 363 19.65 10.65 2.26
CA CYS A 363 20.19 11.94 2.69
C CYS A 363 19.81 12.28 4.14
N THR A 364 19.14 11.37 4.83
CA THR A 364 18.51 11.60 6.12
C THR A 364 18.74 10.39 7.01
N ILE A 365 19.34 10.61 8.17
CA ILE A 365 19.53 9.60 9.21
C ILE A 365 18.85 10.13 10.47
N VAL A 366 17.98 9.35 11.08
CA VAL A 366 17.33 9.63 12.36
C VAL A 366 17.90 8.68 13.39
N VAL A 367 18.51 9.23 14.45
CA VAL A 367 19.11 8.45 15.53
C VAL A 367 18.27 8.65 16.78
N LEU A 368 17.67 7.57 17.27
CA LEU A 368 16.78 7.62 18.44
C LEU A 368 17.49 7.26 19.74
N ASN A 369 18.67 6.62 19.67
CA ASN A 369 19.43 6.22 20.86
C ASN A 369 20.20 7.37 21.47
N GLU A 370 20.17 7.44 22.80
CA GLU A 370 21.18 8.17 23.54
C GLU A 370 22.55 7.48 23.39
N ILE A 371 23.57 8.26 23.07
CA ILE A 371 24.93 7.77 22.90
C ILE A 371 25.71 8.02 24.17
N SER A 372 26.16 6.95 24.80
CA SER A 372 27.10 7.00 25.92
C SER A 372 28.48 6.58 25.45
N ASN A 373 29.49 7.42 25.70
CA ASN A 373 30.89 7.08 25.43
C ASN A 373 31.39 5.85 26.22
N LYS A 374 30.61 5.36 27.18
CA LYS A 374 30.92 4.16 27.97
C LYS A 374 30.40 2.87 27.33
N ASP A 375 29.45 2.95 26.40
CA ASP A 375 28.89 1.77 25.74
C ASP A 375 29.67 1.42 24.47
N GLN A 376 30.60 0.46 24.60
CA GLN A 376 31.42 -0.02 23.49
C GLN A 376 30.60 -0.72 22.40
N ASN A 377 29.38 -1.16 22.68
CA ASN A 377 28.48 -1.79 21.71
C ASN A 377 27.66 -0.78 20.91
N CYS A 378 27.69 0.51 21.27
CA CYS A 378 27.03 1.59 20.56
C CYS A 378 28.06 2.67 20.14
N PRO A 379 28.96 2.34 19.20
CA PRO A 379 30.01 3.25 18.77
C PRO A 379 29.44 4.49 18.08
N VAL A 380 30.11 5.63 18.27
CA VAL A 380 29.88 6.80 17.41
C VAL A 380 30.25 6.43 15.98
N PHE A 381 29.27 6.36 15.09
CA PHE A 381 29.47 5.95 13.70
C PHE A 381 29.76 7.12 12.74
N TRP A 382 30.09 8.31 13.26
CA TRP A 382 30.40 9.49 12.45
C TRP A 382 31.65 10.21 12.94
N PRO A 383 32.35 10.97 12.08
CA PRO A 383 33.44 11.84 12.52
C PRO A 383 32.90 13.02 13.34
N SER A 384 33.51 13.28 14.51
CA SER A 384 33.21 14.48 15.31
C SER A 384 33.75 15.77 14.67
N SER A 385 34.84 15.65 13.91
CA SER A 385 35.45 16.72 13.11
C SER A 385 36.26 16.11 11.95
N GLY A 386 36.57 16.92 10.93
CA GLY A 386 37.36 16.49 9.79
C GLY A 386 36.67 15.40 8.97
N SER A 387 37.42 14.37 8.56
CA SER A 387 36.86 13.29 7.75
C SER A 387 37.43 11.92 8.12
N LEU A 388 36.59 10.89 8.03
CA LEU A 388 36.96 9.48 8.26
C LEU A 388 36.51 8.60 7.10
N TYR A 389 37.21 7.48 6.90
CA TYR A 389 36.81 6.44 5.96
C TYR A 389 36.13 5.29 6.71
N TYR A 390 35.00 4.84 6.19
CA TYR A 390 34.29 3.65 6.61
C TYR A 390 34.23 2.70 5.43
N GLY A 391 35.16 1.74 5.39
CA GLY A 391 35.44 0.96 4.19
C GLY A 391 35.84 1.87 3.03
N SER A 392 35.08 1.83 1.94
CA SER A 392 35.35 2.63 0.74
C SER A 392 34.69 4.02 0.74
N ILE A 393 33.85 4.32 1.73
CA ILE A 393 33.07 5.55 1.80
C ILE A 393 33.76 6.56 2.72
N LYS A 394 33.98 7.78 2.22
CA LYS A 394 34.52 8.90 3.02
C LYS A 394 33.37 9.74 3.57
N ILE A 395 33.40 10.00 4.87
CA ILE A 395 32.47 10.87 5.58
C ILE A 395 33.24 12.07 6.09
N GLU A 396 32.81 13.27 5.69
CA GLU A 396 33.37 14.54 6.12
C GLU A 396 32.34 15.28 6.97
N HIS A 397 32.71 15.66 8.18
CA HIS A 397 31.91 16.51 9.05
C HIS A 397 31.91 17.94 8.51
N LEU A 398 30.72 18.55 8.41
CA LEU A 398 30.56 19.92 7.94
C LEU A 398 30.17 20.85 9.09
N THR A 399 29.04 20.57 9.73
CA THR A 399 28.52 21.40 10.83
C THR A 399 27.77 20.55 11.86
N SER A 400 27.75 21.02 13.11
CA SER A 400 26.87 20.54 14.17
C SER A 400 26.05 21.71 14.69
N GLU A 401 24.74 21.55 14.74
CA GLU A 401 23.78 22.53 15.27
C GLU A 401 23.14 21.88 16.51
N ASN A 402 23.35 22.49 17.68
CA ASN A 402 22.68 22.07 18.92
C ASN A 402 21.50 23.01 19.18
N GLU A 403 20.29 22.53 18.94
CA GLU A 403 19.07 23.26 19.28
C GLU A 403 18.60 22.85 20.68
N TYR A 404 19.06 23.59 21.69
CA TYR A 404 18.73 23.37 23.09
C TYR A 404 17.21 23.31 23.38
N PHE A 405 16.39 24.02 22.59
CA PHE A 405 14.94 24.11 22.79
C PHE A 405 14.15 22.89 22.29
N GLY A 406 14.79 21.94 21.60
CA GLY A 406 14.08 20.83 20.95
C GLY A 406 14.64 19.44 21.20
N GLY A 407 15.71 19.29 22.01
CA GLY A 407 16.32 17.99 22.29
C GLY A 407 16.78 17.23 21.05
N VAL A 408 17.01 17.92 19.92
CA VAL A 408 17.46 17.31 18.66
C VAL A 408 18.78 17.92 18.22
N LEU A 409 19.80 17.07 18.12
CA LEU A 409 21.13 17.41 17.61
C LEU A 409 21.18 17.17 16.11
N ILE A 410 21.42 18.22 15.33
CA ILE A 410 21.51 18.13 13.88
C ILE A 410 22.98 18.18 13.46
N ARG A 411 23.43 17.20 12.68
CA ARG A 411 24.78 17.22 12.09
C ARG A 411 24.68 17.12 10.58
N LYS A 412 25.49 17.90 9.88
CA LYS A 412 25.64 17.87 8.42
C LYS A 412 26.94 17.18 8.07
N PHE A 413 26.87 16.25 7.13
CA PHE A 413 28.03 15.56 6.60
C PHE A 413 28.04 15.61 5.08
N ARG A 414 29.24 15.50 4.49
CA ARG A 414 29.43 15.16 3.10
C ARG A 414 29.85 13.70 3.00
N ILE A 415 29.07 12.90 2.29
CA ILE A 415 29.39 11.50 1.97
C ILE A 415 29.98 11.46 0.56
N LYS A 416 31.11 10.77 0.38
CA LYS A 416 31.83 10.66 -0.89
C LYS A 416 32.23 9.21 -1.16
N ASN A 417 32.00 8.74 -2.38
CA ASN A 417 32.41 7.40 -2.81
C ASN A 417 33.79 7.40 -3.49
N PRO A 418 34.37 6.21 -3.76
CA PRO A 418 35.67 6.11 -4.43
C PRO A 418 35.72 6.75 -5.82
N LYS A 419 34.58 6.82 -6.51
CA LYS A 419 34.44 7.44 -7.84
C LYS A 419 34.34 8.97 -7.79
N GLY A 420 34.52 9.59 -6.62
CA GLY A 420 34.48 11.04 -6.43
C GLY A 420 33.09 11.65 -6.37
N LYS A 421 32.01 10.88 -6.57
CA LYS A 421 30.64 11.36 -6.39
C LYS A 421 30.39 11.63 -4.92
N HIS A 422 29.69 12.72 -4.63
CA HIS A 422 29.39 13.12 -3.26
C HIS A 422 27.96 13.67 -3.13
N ARG A 423 27.44 13.68 -1.90
CA ARG A 423 26.19 14.36 -1.55
C ARG A 423 26.21 14.81 -0.09
N THR A 424 25.33 15.75 0.23
CA THR A 424 25.14 16.22 1.62
C THR A 424 24.06 15.40 2.29
N ILE A 425 24.33 14.99 3.53
CA ILE A 425 23.38 14.26 4.36
C ILE A 425 23.22 14.97 5.71
N LYS A 426 22.08 14.72 6.37
CA LYS A 426 21.84 15.17 7.74
C LYS A 426 21.54 14.00 8.65
N THR A 427 22.14 14.02 9.85
CA THR A 427 21.68 13.21 10.97
C THR A 427 20.82 14.08 11.88
N PHE A 428 19.65 13.60 12.26
CA PHE A 428 18.78 14.15 13.29
C PHE A 428 18.81 13.21 14.48
N HIS A 429 19.54 13.58 15.52
CA HIS A 429 19.76 12.74 16.69
C HIS A 429 18.90 13.25 17.84
N LEU A 430 17.93 12.44 18.25
CA LEU A 430 17.09 12.70 19.41
C LEU A 430 17.89 12.48 20.70
N HIS A 431 18.01 13.53 21.50
CA HIS A 431 18.74 13.51 22.76
C HIS A 431 17.77 13.39 23.94
N GLY A 432 18.18 12.67 24.97
CA GLY A 432 17.44 12.57 26.23
C GLY A 432 16.42 11.43 26.33
N TRP A 433 16.26 10.58 25.30
CA TRP A 433 15.52 9.33 25.45
C TRP A 433 16.46 8.24 25.97
N ARG A 434 16.39 7.99 27.28
CA ARG A 434 17.29 7.04 27.96
C ARG A 434 16.89 5.60 27.68
N ARG A 435 17.86 4.68 27.74
CA ARG A 435 17.63 3.26 27.45
C ARG A 435 16.65 2.59 28.43
N GLU A 436 16.58 3.07 29.67
CA GLU A 436 15.69 2.57 30.71
C GLU A 436 14.25 3.10 30.57
N GLU A 437 14.03 4.10 29.72
CA GLU A 437 12.74 4.75 29.52
C GLU A 437 11.96 4.10 28.38
N PHE A 438 10.75 3.61 28.67
CA PHE A 438 9.88 2.97 27.68
C PHE A 438 9.28 3.96 26.66
N VAL A 439 9.26 5.25 26.97
CA VAL A 439 8.75 6.34 26.12
C VAL A 439 9.70 7.52 26.18
N PRO A 440 9.75 8.38 25.15
CA PRO A 440 10.54 9.62 25.21
C PRO A 440 10.12 10.49 26.40
N PRO A 441 11.03 11.32 26.94
CA PRO A 441 10.72 12.17 28.10
C PRO A 441 9.65 13.23 27.80
N GLN A 442 9.57 13.71 26.55
CA GLN A 442 8.59 14.70 26.10
C GLN A 442 8.11 14.40 24.67
N VAL A 443 6.79 14.41 24.47
CA VAL A 443 6.16 14.19 23.15
C VAL A 443 6.55 15.28 22.16
N ASP A 444 6.64 16.53 22.61
CA ASP A 444 6.99 17.68 21.76
C ASP A 444 8.35 17.52 21.07
N THR A 445 9.32 16.88 21.73
CA THR A 445 10.64 16.61 21.18
C THR A 445 10.56 15.71 19.94
N ILE A 446 9.73 14.66 19.97
CA ILE A 446 9.50 13.78 18.82
C ILE A 446 8.73 14.52 17.71
N VAL A 447 7.70 15.31 18.06
CA VAL A 447 6.93 16.08 17.07
C VAL A 447 7.85 17.06 16.33
N GLN A 448 8.73 17.75 17.04
CA GLN A 448 9.71 18.65 16.46
C GLN A 448 10.75 17.90 15.59
N LEU A 449 11.21 16.73 16.02
CA LEU A 449 12.09 15.86 15.23
C LEU A 449 11.45 15.52 13.88
N ILE A 450 10.20 15.03 13.89
CA ILE A 450 9.44 14.67 12.68
C ILE A 450 9.31 15.88 11.76
N ALA A 451 8.87 17.04 12.28
CA ALA A 451 8.71 18.26 11.49
C ALA A 451 10.03 18.72 10.83
N LYS A 452 11.16 18.57 11.51
CA LYS A 452 12.49 18.90 10.98
C LYS A 452 12.94 17.92 9.89
N VAL A 453 12.72 16.63 10.11
CA VAL A 453 12.98 15.58 9.13
C VAL A 453 12.15 15.83 7.88
N ASP A 454 10.85 16.09 8.00
CA ASP A 454 9.95 16.37 6.88
C ASP A 454 10.38 17.61 6.09
N LYS A 455 10.73 18.70 6.78
CA LYS A 455 11.21 19.93 6.14
C LYS A 455 12.48 19.68 5.31
N TRP A 456 13.35 18.79 5.77
CA TRP A 456 14.56 18.39 5.03
C TRP A 456 14.26 17.42 3.89
N SER A 457 13.41 16.43 4.13
CA SER A 457 12.99 15.43 3.15
C SER A 457 12.22 16.06 1.99
N ARG A 458 11.43 17.13 2.19
CA ARG A 458 10.78 17.84 1.06
C ARG A 458 11.78 18.47 0.07
N LYS A 459 13.00 18.79 0.51
CA LYS A 459 14.04 19.40 -0.34
C LYS A 459 14.86 18.37 -1.11
N ASN A 460 14.86 17.12 -0.66
CA ASN A 460 15.63 16.04 -1.24
C ASN A 460 14.62 15.07 -1.87
N LYS A 461 14.73 14.80 -3.18
CA LYS A 461 13.84 13.87 -3.92
C LYS A 461 13.49 12.62 -3.09
N SER A 462 12.35 11.99 -3.36
CA SER A 462 11.79 10.82 -2.64
C SER A 462 12.77 9.64 -2.46
N VAL A 463 13.72 9.80 -1.54
CA VAL A 463 14.74 8.84 -1.11
C VAL A 463 14.47 8.47 0.34
N PRO A 464 14.75 7.23 0.75
CA PRO A 464 14.36 6.77 2.08
C PRO A 464 15.10 7.51 3.20
N ALA A 465 14.42 7.77 4.30
CA ALA A 465 15.06 8.16 5.56
C ALA A 465 15.49 6.89 6.32
N ILE A 466 16.74 6.87 6.78
CA ILE A 466 17.24 5.78 7.63
C ILE A 466 16.90 6.12 9.08
N VAL A 467 16.21 5.24 9.78
CA VAL A 467 15.85 5.39 11.20
C VAL A 467 16.54 4.28 11.98
N THR A 468 17.25 4.66 13.04
CA THR A 468 18.06 3.73 13.83
C THR A 468 17.86 3.86 15.34
N CYS A 469 17.72 2.71 16.00
CA CYS A 469 17.75 2.53 17.44
C CYS A 469 18.41 1.20 17.86
#